data_AF-A0AAX2F987-F1
#
_entry.id   AF-A0AAX2F987-F1
#
_cell.length_a   1.000
_cell.length_b   1.000
_cell.length_c   1.000
_cell.angle_alpha   90.00
_cell.angle_beta   90.00
_cell.angle_gamma   90.00
#
_symmetry.space_group_name_H-M   'P 1'
#
loop_
_entity.id
_entity.type
_entity.pdbx_description
1 polymer ?
#
loop_
_entity_poly.entity_id
_entity_poly.type
_entity_poly.pdbx_seq_one_letter_code
_entity_poly.pdbx_strand_id
1 'polypeptide(L)'
;MRLMRRCVALLIVFFIMAPTISTNVQAEVVKELGKGFPDTEVFTPGEWFLGQKPANYDENKPPILFVQGRNGNADSWYGKTVYHDINDMYDYALKAGYQTVFIQLYDAAGKGSASQWDNGKLLAQKLEEIYNHFGKKVNIVAHSKGGIDTQAALVEYGANRFVGKVITLATPHHGSNLADLSYSWWAGWLASILGQKDDGTYSLQIGEMAKFRSTIDNNPAAKLNRYYTATGTSWGPTFSALSMGGLYLSSYGSNDGLVNEWSAKLSYGTHLFTDSRFDHDNIRKGSAVFARIEPYLRTTNVGLPALVASSTSSNENLEQLNTTSNQNILGGELPQNQWIEQSISVDKKAEGIVSVLTASSDVEVQMVSPKGKIYANKDSAITTGEGESFFNGATIRTFKFDKLEVGEWKIKMMAKQSKDAYLVVSDYKNDAPFVLQMPTKVKVNKPEYKLKKSPVAPEMKGDLSITVRVVNKEGKLVSEFNELQNVNTNTFTGALKDIKQPGVYNVTMDIKGMNKEGKPYNRTIVKSVYVEK
;
A
#
# COMPACT_ATOMS: atom_id res chain seq x y z
N MET A 1 -27.56 68.99 39.86
CA MET A 1 -26.30 69.66 40.30
C MET A 1 -25.42 68.61 40.94
N ARG A 2 -24.21 68.36 40.39
CA ARG A 2 -23.02 67.65 40.95
C ARG A 2 -23.23 66.24 41.58
N LEU A 3 -22.75 65.18 40.92
CA LEU A 3 -21.39 64.58 40.97
C LEU A 3 -21.14 63.63 42.17
N MET A 4 -20.98 62.34 41.82
CA MET A 4 -19.88 61.43 42.22
C MET A 4 -19.62 61.09 43.70
N ARG A 5 -19.76 59.81 44.10
CA ARG A 5 -18.70 58.76 44.18
C ARG A 5 -19.14 57.52 44.98
N ARG A 6 -18.90 56.33 44.37
CA ARG A 6 -18.26 55.07 44.90
C ARG A 6 -18.76 54.48 46.24
N CYS A 7 -18.85 53.17 46.50
CA CYS A 7 -18.61 51.91 45.78
C CYS A 7 -19.00 50.75 46.73
N VAL A 8 -19.47 49.64 46.16
CA VAL A 8 -19.31 48.23 46.61
C VAL A 8 -20.07 47.75 47.86
N ALA A 9 -21.00 46.81 47.66
CA ALA A 9 -21.00 45.51 48.35
C ALA A 9 -22.07 44.53 47.76
N LEU A 10 -21.56 43.36 47.34
CA LEU A 10 -22.17 42.02 47.36
C LEU A 10 -23.57 41.78 46.76
N LEU A 11 -23.59 41.12 45.60
CA LEU A 11 -24.73 40.33 45.14
C LEU A 11 -24.27 38.90 44.86
N ILE A 12 -24.77 37.99 45.69
CA ILE A 12 -24.61 36.55 45.65
C ILE A 12 -25.41 36.02 44.46
N VAL A 13 -24.75 35.33 43.52
CA VAL A 13 -25.42 34.58 42.45
C VAL A 13 -25.24 33.09 42.74
N PHE A 14 -26.36 32.42 43.03
CA PHE A 14 -26.48 30.98 43.10
C PHE A 14 -26.42 30.40 41.67
N PHE A 15 -25.44 29.54 41.39
CA PHE A 15 -25.48 28.64 40.24
C PHE A 15 -25.53 27.20 40.75
N ILE A 16 -26.62 26.52 40.41
CA ILE A 16 -26.85 25.10 40.64
C ILE A 16 -25.97 24.33 39.66
N MET A 17 -24.93 23.63 40.14
CA MET A 17 -24.21 22.62 39.37
C MET A 17 -24.89 21.27 39.53
N ALA A 18 -25.41 20.72 38.43
CA ALA A 18 -25.68 19.30 38.30
C ALA A 18 -24.40 18.58 37.83
N PRO A 19 -24.07 17.38 38.32
CA PRO A 19 -22.91 16.65 37.84
C PRO A 19 -23.25 15.96 36.51
N THR A 20 -22.78 16.53 35.40
CA THR A 20 -22.64 15.80 34.15
C THR A 20 -21.43 14.88 34.26
N ILE A 21 -21.66 13.57 34.37
CA ILE A 21 -20.60 12.57 34.24
C ILE A 21 -20.18 12.56 32.77
N SER A 22 -19.15 13.35 32.44
CA SER A 22 -18.44 13.25 31.16
C SER A 22 -17.37 12.17 31.30
N THR A 23 -17.57 11.02 30.66
CA THR A 23 -16.49 10.04 30.44
C THR A 23 -15.52 10.60 29.41
N ASN A 24 -14.62 11.48 29.85
CA ASN A 24 -13.47 11.89 29.04
C ASN A 24 -12.48 10.73 29.05
N VAL A 25 -12.49 9.92 27.99
CA VAL A 25 -11.37 9.03 27.66
C VAL A 25 -10.25 9.94 27.16
N GLN A 26 -9.45 10.44 28.09
CA GLN A 26 -8.21 11.13 27.78
C GLN A 26 -7.19 10.07 27.39
N ALA A 27 -6.71 10.11 26.14
CA ALA A 27 -5.57 9.30 25.74
C ALA A 27 -4.38 9.71 26.62
N GLU A 28 -3.95 8.80 27.49
CA GLU A 28 -2.82 9.02 28.38
C GLU A 28 -1.56 9.16 27.50
N VAL A 29 -0.92 10.34 27.54
CA VAL A 29 0.35 10.57 26.86
C VAL A 29 1.39 9.67 27.51
N VAL A 30 1.75 8.60 26.83
CA VAL A 30 2.75 7.63 27.27
C VAL A 30 4.12 8.30 27.25
N LYS A 31 4.77 8.42 28.42
CA LYS A 31 6.20 8.70 28.51
C LYS A 31 6.99 7.51 27.94
N GLU A 32 7.87 7.80 26.98
CA GLU A 32 8.85 6.88 26.42
C GLU A 32 9.64 6.18 27.54
N LEU A 33 9.69 4.86 27.52
CA LEU A 33 10.51 4.08 28.44
C LEU A 33 11.98 4.21 28.02
N GLY A 34 12.71 5.07 28.74
CA GLY A 34 14.17 5.12 28.69
C GLY A 34 14.80 3.91 29.38
N LYS A 35 15.58 3.15 28.60
CA LYS A 35 16.49 2.06 28.96
C LYS A 35 15.84 0.72 29.36
N GLY A 36 16.01 -0.25 28.47
CA GLY A 36 15.79 -1.67 28.74
C GLY A 36 15.36 -2.46 27.50
N PHE A 37 15.96 -2.27 26.33
CA PHE A 37 15.58 -2.98 25.08
C PHE A 37 16.61 -2.85 23.95
N PRO A 38 16.93 -3.96 23.27
CA PRO A 38 17.70 -5.10 23.80
C PRO A 38 19.21 -4.78 23.86
N ASP A 39 19.97 -5.51 24.70
CA ASP A 39 21.39 -5.22 24.99
C ASP A 39 22.34 -5.36 23.77
N THR A 40 21.88 -5.92 22.65
CA THR A 40 22.47 -5.77 21.31
C THR A 40 21.41 -6.13 20.28
N GLU A 41 20.82 -5.13 19.63
CA GLU A 41 19.98 -5.38 18.46
C GLU A 41 20.86 -5.88 17.32
N VAL A 42 20.50 -7.04 16.77
CA VAL A 42 21.18 -7.62 15.64
C VAL A 42 20.15 -7.81 14.52
N PHE A 43 20.53 -7.42 13.31
CA PHE A 43 19.68 -7.43 12.12
C PHE A 43 19.88 -8.71 11.30
N THR A 44 20.20 -9.83 12.00
CA THR A 44 20.47 -11.11 11.35
C THR A 44 19.17 -11.87 11.14
N PRO A 45 18.88 -12.33 9.91
CA PRO A 45 17.70 -13.13 9.65
C PRO A 45 17.63 -14.39 10.51
N GLY A 46 16.49 -14.59 11.16
CA GLY A 46 16.18 -15.72 12.02
C GLY A 46 16.42 -15.48 13.51
N GLU A 47 17.04 -14.37 13.88
CA GLU A 47 17.13 -13.99 15.28
C GLU A 47 15.76 -13.52 15.79
N TRP A 48 15.45 -13.91 17.03
CA TRP A 48 14.30 -13.42 17.76
C TRP A 48 14.72 -13.12 19.19
N PHE A 49 14.07 -12.15 19.81
CA PHE A 49 14.37 -11.72 21.17
C PHE A 49 13.10 -11.31 21.90
N LEU A 50 13.22 -11.29 23.22
CA LEU A 50 12.12 -10.96 24.11
C LEU A 50 12.11 -9.49 24.45
N GLY A 51 10.90 -8.99 24.67
CA GLY A 51 10.76 -7.77 25.44
C GLY A 51 10.94 -7.94 26.94
N GLN A 52 10.91 -6.82 27.64
CA GLN A 52 10.86 -6.78 29.08
C GLN A 52 9.63 -7.55 29.56
N LYS A 53 9.82 -8.35 30.61
CA LYS A 53 8.72 -8.99 31.30
C LYS A 53 7.89 -7.93 32.06
N PRO A 54 6.58 -7.78 31.79
CA PRO A 54 5.75 -6.78 32.45
C PRO A 54 5.75 -6.96 33.98
N ALA A 55 5.69 -5.87 34.74
CA ALA A 55 5.53 -5.93 36.19
C ALA A 55 4.17 -6.54 36.60
N ASN A 56 3.15 -6.34 35.78
CA ASN A 56 1.81 -6.92 35.87
C ASN A 56 1.64 -8.15 34.95
N TYR A 57 2.71 -8.92 34.73
CA TYR A 57 2.68 -10.08 33.84
C TYR A 57 1.61 -11.09 34.27
N ASP A 58 0.74 -11.46 33.32
CA ASP A 58 -0.29 -12.48 33.50
C ASP A 58 0.13 -13.76 32.76
N GLU A 59 0.42 -14.82 33.52
CA GLU A 59 0.83 -16.12 32.97
C GLU A 59 -0.22 -16.76 32.05
N ASN A 60 -1.50 -16.39 32.21
CA ASN A 60 -2.59 -16.89 31.38
C ASN A 60 -2.65 -16.20 30.01
N LYS A 61 -2.06 -15.00 29.87
CA LYS A 61 -2.00 -14.32 28.58
C LYS A 61 -0.96 -15.00 27.68
N PRO A 62 -1.28 -15.24 26.40
CA PRO A 62 -0.30 -15.71 25.45
C PRO A 62 0.71 -14.60 25.14
N PRO A 63 1.98 -14.94 24.86
CA PRO A 63 2.93 -13.95 24.35
C PRO A 63 2.46 -13.38 23.00
N ILE A 64 2.84 -12.13 22.72
CA ILE A 64 2.60 -11.50 21.42
C ILE A 64 3.89 -11.51 20.61
N LEU A 65 3.85 -12.17 19.45
CA LEU A 65 4.90 -12.06 18.45
C LEU A 65 4.55 -10.95 17.45
N PHE A 66 5.48 -10.01 17.29
CA PHE A 66 5.40 -8.94 16.31
C PHE A 66 6.14 -9.30 15.02
N VAL A 67 5.49 -9.17 13.86
CA VAL A 67 6.06 -9.53 12.55
C VAL A 67 6.05 -8.34 11.60
N GLN A 68 7.25 -7.85 11.26
CA GLN A 68 7.46 -6.66 10.41
C GLN A 68 6.93 -6.79 8.98
N GLY A 69 6.80 -5.65 8.29
CA GLY A 69 6.46 -5.55 6.88
C GLY A 69 7.64 -5.68 5.92
N ARG A 70 7.40 -5.30 4.66
CA ARG A 70 8.40 -5.35 3.58
C ARG A 70 9.53 -4.37 3.88
N ASN A 71 10.79 -4.81 3.80
CA ASN A 71 11.98 -4.02 4.13
C ASN A 71 12.01 -3.50 5.59
N GLY A 72 11.16 -4.06 6.45
CA GLY A 72 11.14 -3.75 7.88
C GLY A 72 12.16 -4.58 8.66
N ASN A 73 12.20 -4.32 9.97
CA ASN A 73 12.93 -5.05 11.00
C ASN A 73 12.14 -4.99 12.33
N ALA A 74 12.64 -5.62 13.39
CA ALA A 74 12.02 -5.60 14.72
C ALA A 74 11.76 -4.18 15.27
N ASP A 75 12.63 -3.21 14.96
CA ASP A 75 12.48 -1.77 15.32
C ASP A 75 11.18 -1.16 14.78
N SER A 76 10.51 -1.81 13.83
CA SER A 76 9.18 -1.41 13.36
C SER A 76 8.10 -1.39 14.45
N TRP A 77 8.37 -1.88 15.66
CA TRP A 77 7.37 -1.98 16.74
C TRP A 77 7.66 -1.12 17.98
N TYR A 78 8.84 -0.49 18.03
CA TYR A 78 9.29 0.37 19.13
C TYR A 78 10.14 1.58 18.67
N GLY A 79 10.55 1.60 17.40
CA GLY A 79 11.34 2.66 16.78
C GLY A 79 10.52 3.77 16.16
N LYS A 80 11.24 4.68 15.50
CA LYS A 80 10.60 5.80 14.79
C LYS A 80 9.77 5.28 13.61
N THR A 81 8.59 5.87 13.45
CA THR A 81 7.87 5.75 12.18
C THR A 81 8.44 6.72 11.15
N VAL A 82 8.07 6.56 9.88
CA VAL A 82 8.61 7.39 8.79
C VAL A 82 7.98 8.78 8.83
N TYR A 83 6.67 8.84 9.05
CA TYR A 83 5.88 10.06 8.91
C TYR A 83 5.26 10.56 10.21
N HIS A 84 5.35 9.79 11.29
CA HIS A 84 4.73 10.08 12.58
C HIS A 84 5.75 9.91 13.71
N ASP A 85 5.28 9.98 14.96
CA ASP A 85 6.14 9.73 16.12
C ASP A 85 6.55 8.26 16.27
N ILE A 86 7.21 7.92 17.38
CA ILE A 86 7.60 6.56 17.74
C ILE A 86 6.41 5.58 17.67
N ASN A 87 6.68 4.36 17.19
CA ASN A 87 5.74 3.27 17.33
C ASN A 87 5.70 2.79 18.79
N ASP A 88 4.62 3.10 19.48
CA ASP A 88 4.37 2.73 20.88
C ASP A 88 3.64 1.38 21.04
N MET A 89 3.57 0.54 20.00
CA MET A 89 2.91 -0.77 20.05
C MET A 89 3.49 -1.66 21.15
N TYR A 90 4.82 -1.72 21.24
CA TYR A 90 5.49 -2.45 22.30
C TYR A 90 5.09 -1.92 23.69
N ASP A 91 5.11 -0.61 23.91
CA ASP A 91 4.76 0.01 25.20
C ASP A 91 3.32 -0.31 25.64
N TYR A 92 2.37 -0.27 24.69
CA TYR A 92 0.98 -0.61 24.96
C TYR A 92 0.81 -2.10 25.31
N ALA A 93 1.51 -3.00 24.62
CA ALA A 93 1.50 -4.42 24.93
C ALA A 93 2.11 -4.71 26.31
N LEU A 94 3.26 -4.09 26.62
CA LEU A 94 3.93 -4.21 27.92
C LEU A 94 3.00 -3.76 29.06
N LYS A 95 2.41 -2.57 28.95
CA LYS A 95 1.49 -2.02 29.97
C LYS A 95 0.25 -2.88 30.16
N ALA A 96 -0.24 -3.52 29.10
CA ALA A 96 -1.34 -4.45 29.16
C ALA A 96 -0.97 -5.85 29.70
N GLY A 97 0.27 -6.05 30.16
CA GLY A 97 0.71 -7.27 30.82
C GLY A 97 1.12 -8.39 29.87
N TYR A 98 1.42 -8.08 28.60
CA TYR A 98 1.89 -9.06 27.63
C TYR A 98 3.41 -9.16 27.62
N GLN A 99 3.93 -10.38 27.68
CA GLN A 99 5.28 -10.66 27.21
C GLN A 99 5.31 -10.56 25.69
N THR A 100 6.23 -9.76 25.15
CA THR A 100 6.38 -9.56 23.70
C THR A 100 7.60 -10.30 23.16
N VAL A 101 7.52 -10.65 21.88
CA VAL A 101 8.58 -11.31 21.10
C VAL A 101 8.73 -10.55 19.79
N PHE A 102 9.97 -10.32 19.38
CA PHE A 102 10.32 -9.67 18.12
C PHE A 102 11.16 -10.63 17.30
N ILE A 103 10.98 -10.60 15.99
CA ILE A 103 11.69 -11.48 15.06
C ILE A 103 12.28 -10.67 13.91
N GLN A 104 13.49 -11.04 13.50
CA GLN A 104 14.16 -10.54 12.32
C GLN A 104 13.96 -11.54 11.17
N LEU A 105 13.18 -11.17 10.17
CA LEU A 105 13.08 -11.94 8.92
C LEU A 105 14.21 -11.53 7.95
N TYR A 106 14.23 -12.08 6.73
CA TYR A 106 15.31 -11.77 5.77
C TYR A 106 15.42 -10.28 5.46
N ASP A 107 14.28 -9.58 5.43
CA ASP A 107 14.16 -8.14 5.25
C ASP A 107 15.00 -7.31 6.23
N ALA A 108 15.19 -7.82 7.47
CA ALA A 108 15.90 -7.10 8.51
C ALA A 108 17.35 -6.77 8.15
N ALA A 109 17.97 -7.56 7.27
CA ALA A 109 19.35 -7.37 6.84
C ALA A 109 19.57 -6.12 5.97
N GLY A 110 18.51 -5.42 5.55
CA GLY A 110 18.60 -4.20 4.75
C GLY A 110 19.11 -4.43 3.32
N LYS A 111 18.92 -5.65 2.78
CA LYS A 111 19.39 -6.06 1.44
C LYS A 111 18.24 -6.32 0.45
N GLY A 112 17.10 -5.67 0.69
CA GLY A 112 15.84 -5.94 0.00
C GLY A 112 14.96 -6.93 0.75
N SER A 113 13.78 -7.19 0.18
CA SER A 113 12.76 -8.05 0.78
C SER A 113 12.73 -9.43 0.14
N ALA A 114 12.61 -10.47 0.96
CA ALA A 114 12.49 -11.86 0.49
C ALA A 114 11.04 -12.22 0.14
N SER A 115 10.87 -13.33 -0.57
CA SER A 115 9.53 -13.87 -0.88
C SER A 115 8.77 -14.25 0.40
N GLN A 116 7.44 -14.28 0.30
CA GLN A 116 6.58 -14.78 1.38
C GLN A 116 6.84 -16.25 1.73
N TRP A 117 7.36 -17.02 0.78
CA TRP A 117 7.72 -18.43 1.00
C TRP A 117 8.99 -18.57 1.83
N ASP A 118 10.03 -17.80 1.51
CA ASP A 118 11.30 -17.83 2.26
C ASP A 118 11.11 -17.28 3.68
N ASN A 119 10.45 -16.12 3.80
CA ASN A 119 10.12 -15.55 5.10
C ASN A 119 9.16 -16.46 5.89
N GLY A 120 8.16 -17.04 5.24
CA GLY A 120 7.22 -17.97 5.88
C GLY A 120 7.92 -19.22 6.41
N LYS A 121 8.87 -19.78 5.66
CA LYS A 121 9.65 -20.94 6.08
C LYS A 121 10.53 -20.61 7.29
N LEU A 122 11.23 -19.47 7.25
CA LEU A 122 12.04 -18.99 8.37
C LEU A 122 11.18 -18.75 9.62
N LEU A 123 10.06 -18.04 9.45
CA LEU A 123 9.12 -17.75 10.53
C LEU A 123 8.56 -19.04 11.15
N ALA A 124 8.24 -20.07 10.34
CA ALA A 124 7.76 -21.34 10.84
C ALA A 124 8.78 -22.05 11.74
N GLN A 125 10.07 -22.04 11.37
CA GLN A 125 11.15 -22.58 12.19
C GLN A 125 11.27 -21.84 13.53
N LYS A 126 11.19 -20.50 13.50
CA LYS A 126 11.32 -19.68 14.71
C LYS A 126 10.09 -19.74 15.60
N LEU A 127 8.90 -19.93 15.04
CA LEU A 127 7.69 -20.16 15.83
C LEU A 127 7.77 -21.45 16.66
N GLU A 128 8.43 -22.51 16.16
CA GLU A 128 8.68 -23.72 16.93
C GLU A 128 9.64 -23.47 18.09
N GLU A 129 10.75 -22.77 17.84
CA GLU A 129 11.70 -22.37 18.89
C GLU A 129 11.02 -21.52 19.98
N ILE A 130 10.25 -20.52 19.57
CA ILE A 130 9.49 -19.64 20.47
C ILE A 130 8.46 -20.43 21.27
N TYR A 131 7.73 -21.35 20.63
CA TYR A 131 6.77 -22.22 21.33
C TYR A 131 7.47 -23.07 22.40
N ASN A 132 8.61 -23.67 22.06
CA ASN A 132 9.38 -24.50 23.00
C ASN A 132 9.93 -23.67 24.17
N HIS A 133 10.31 -22.41 23.93
CA HIS A 133 10.75 -21.49 24.98
C HIS A 133 9.62 -21.19 25.99
N PHE A 134 8.40 -20.93 25.51
CA PHE A 134 7.28 -20.55 26.38
C PHE A 134 6.46 -21.75 26.91
N GLY A 135 6.55 -22.91 26.25
CA GLY A 135 5.65 -24.05 26.49
C GLY A 135 4.18 -23.77 26.14
N LYS A 136 3.89 -22.67 25.43
CA LYS A 136 2.53 -22.27 25.03
C LYS A 136 2.54 -21.54 23.68
N LYS A 137 1.39 -21.54 23.03
CA LYS A 137 1.17 -20.82 21.75
C LYS A 137 1.32 -19.31 21.93
N VAL A 138 1.76 -18.65 20.87
CA VAL A 138 1.79 -17.17 20.76
C VAL A 138 0.60 -16.66 19.95
N ASN A 139 0.24 -15.40 20.15
CA ASN A 139 -0.60 -14.65 19.20
C ASN A 139 0.30 -13.75 18.35
N ILE A 140 -0.07 -13.52 17.09
CA ILE A 140 0.71 -12.70 16.16
C ILE A 140 0.01 -11.36 15.91
N VAL A 141 0.80 -10.29 15.90
CA VAL A 141 0.42 -9.01 15.30
C VAL A 141 1.41 -8.73 14.16
N ALA A 142 0.92 -8.73 12.94
CA ALA A 142 1.71 -8.55 11.73
C ALA A 142 1.29 -7.30 10.97
N HIS A 143 2.25 -6.58 10.40
CA HIS A 143 2.00 -5.39 9.60
C HIS A 143 2.39 -5.64 8.14
N SER A 144 1.64 -5.04 7.21
CA SER A 144 1.98 -5.03 5.78
C SER A 144 2.25 -6.46 5.27
N LYS A 145 3.33 -6.69 4.52
CA LYS A 145 3.75 -8.01 4.00
C LYS A 145 3.90 -9.09 5.09
N GLY A 146 4.20 -8.73 6.33
CA GLY A 146 4.35 -9.69 7.44
C GLY A 146 3.13 -10.57 7.68
N GLY A 147 1.92 -10.09 7.34
CA GLY A 147 0.70 -10.89 7.42
C GLY A 147 0.61 -11.96 6.33
N ILE A 148 1.24 -11.77 5.18
CA ILE A 148 1.34 -12.77 4.09
C ILE A 148 2.41 -13.79 4.46
N ASP A 149 3.57 -13.34 4.97
CA ASP A 149 4.65 -14.20 5.46
C ASP A 149 4.14 -15.11 6.59
N THR A 150 3.32 -14.57 7.48
CA THR A 150 2.63 -15.34 8.53
C THR A 150 1.71 -16.40 7.94
N GLN A 151 0.89 -16.08 6.93
CA GLN A 151 0.01 -17.08 6.30
C GLN A 151 0.81 -18.23 5.69
N ALA A 152 1.92 -17.94 4.99
CA ALA A 152 2.80 -18.96 4.44
C ALA A 152 3.36 -19.87 5.55
N ALA A 153 3.84 -19.29 6.66
CA ALA A 153 4.33 -20.06 7.81
C ALA A 153 3.28 -21.01 8.38
N LEU A 154 2.05 -20.53 8.60
CA LEU A 154 1.02 -21.28 9.30
C LEU A 154 0.36 -22.35 8.41
N VAL A 155 0.13 -22.03 7.13
CA VAL A 155 -0.63 -22.86 6.21
C VAL A 155 0.26 -23.84 5.46
N GLU A 156 1.38 -23.38 4.90
CA GLU A 156 2.26 -24.20 4.08
C GLU A 156 3.32 -24.93 4.92
N TYR A 157 3.94 -24.22 5.86
CA TYR A 157 5.05 -24.76 6.67
C TYR A 157 4.60 -25.32 8.03
N GLY A 158 3.30 -25.51 8.23
CA GLY A 158 2.75 -26.26 9.36
C GLY A 158 2.88 -25.60 10.74
N ALA A 159 3.21 -24.30 10.81
CA ALA A 159 3.37 -23.59 12.08
C ALA A 159 2.04 -23.22 12.78
N ASN A 160 0.88 -23.54 12.19
CA ASN A 160 -0.44 -23.31 12.77
C ASN A 160 -0.60 -23.83 14.22
N ARG A 161 0.10 -24.92 14.55
CA ARG A 161 0.10 -25.53 15.89
C ARG A 161 0.76 -24.66 16.97
N PHE A 162 1.67 -23.75 16.59
CA PHE A 162 2.41 -22.90 17.52
C PHE A 162 1.74 -21.55 17.77
N VAL A 163 0.68 -21.25 17.01
CA VAL A 163 0.01 -19.95 17.03
C VAL A 163 -1.46 -20.10 17.41
N GLY A 164 -1.98 -19.13 18.15
CA GLY A 164 -3.41 -18.99 18.43
C GLY A 164 -4.11 -18.20 17.34
N LYS A 165 -4.07 -16.87 17.48
CA LYS A 165 -4.75 -15.90 16.63
C LYS A 165 -3.74 -14.96 15.96
N VAL A 166 -4.13 -14.43 14.81
CA VAL A 166 -3.33 -13.52 14.00
C VAL A 166 -4.11 -12.23 13.78
N ILE A 167 -3.51 -11.08 14.11
CA ILE A 167 -3.97 -9.76 13.72
C ILE A 167 -3.08 -9.28 12.56
N THR A 168 -3.69 -8.82 11.49
CA THR A 168 -2.99 -8.20 10.35
C THR A 168 -3.37 -6.74 10.23
N LEU A 169 -2.37 -5.87 10.13
CA LEU A 169 -2.51 -4.42 10.03
C LEU A 169 -2.07 -4.00 8.62
N ALA A 170 -3.01 -3.54 7.81
CA ALA A 170 -2.80 -3.10 6.42
C ALA A 170 -2.10 -4.15 5.52
N THR A 171 -2.28 -5.45 5.79
CA THR A 171 -1.65 -6.50 4.99
C THR A 171 -2.28 -6.60 3.60
N PRO A 172 -1.50 -6.49 2.49
CA PRO A 172 -2.03 -6.62 1.13
C PRO A 172 -2.32 -8.07 0.75
N HIS A 173 -3.35 -8.70 1.34
CA HIS A 173 -3.70 -10.11 1.12
C HIS A 173 -3.91 -10.46 -0.36
N HIS A 174 -4.35 -9.49 -1.15
CA HIS A 174 -4.58 -9.62 -2.59
C HIS A 174 -3.57 -8.84 -3.45
N GLY A 175 -2.47 -8.38 -2.84
CA GLY A 175 -1.39 -7.64 -3.50
C GLY A 175 -1.56 -6.12 -3.45
N SER A 176 -0.61 -5.39 -4.04
CA SER A 176 -0.65 -3.94 -4.18
C SER A 176 -0.48 -3.53 -5.64
N ASN A 177 -1.31 -2.62 -6.12
CA ASN A 177 -1.13 -2.06 -7.46
C ASN A 177 0.18 -1.27 -7.59
N LEU A 178 0.79 -0.79 -6.49
CA LEU A 178 2.13 -0.19 -6.56
C LEU A 178 3.22 -1.24 -6.87
N ALA A 179 3.04 -2.49 -6.43
CA ALA A 179 3.92 -3.59 -6.85
C ALA A 179 3.77 -3.85 -8.35
N ASP A 180 2.55 -3.83 -8.88
CA ASP A 180 2.31 -3.88 -10.33
C ASP A 180 2.98 -2.69 -11.03
N LEU A 181 2.89 -1.47 -10.47
CA LEU A 181 3.55 -0.31 -11.03
C LEU A 181 5.06 -0.51 -11.13
N SER A 182 5.73 -0.95 -10.07
CA SER A 182 7.19 -1.16 -10.05
C SER A 182 7.70 -2.18 -11.07
N TYR A 183 6.85 -3.10 -11.55
CA TYR A 183 7.18 -4.06 -12.61
C TYR A 183 6.60 -3.69 -13.99
N SER A 184 5.96 -2.54 -14.11
CA SER A 184 5.36 -2.07 -15.36
C SER A 184 6.38 -1.59 -16.38
N TRP A 185 5.92 -1.45 -17.63
CA TRP A 185 6.73 -0.94 -18.72
C TRP A 185 7.31 0.45 -18.41
N TRP A 186 6.49 1.34 -17.84
CA TRP A 186 6.89 2.73 -17.62
C TRP A 186 7.76 2.90 -16.37
N ALA A 187 7.42 2.27 -15.25
CA ALA A 187 8.14 2.48 -14.00
C ALA A 187 9.29 1.48 -13.74
N GLY A 188 9.35 0.38 -14.50
CA GLY A 188 10.30 -0.71 -14.27
C GLY A 188 11.77 -0.28 -14.30
N TRP A 189 12.11 0.73 -15.11
CA TRP A 189 13.46 1.30 -15.17
C TRP A 189 13.87 1.94 -13.85
N LEU A 190 13.03 2.86 -13.34
CA LEU A 190 13.26 3.54 -12.07
C LEU A 190 13.29 2.54 -10.91
N ALA A 191 12.33 1.62 -10.86
CA ALA A 191 12.29 0.58 -9.83
C ALA A 191 13.55 -0.31 -9.86
N SER A 192 14.08 -0.63 -11.04
CA SER A 192 15.31 -1.41 -11.18
C SER A 192 16.55 -0.67 -10.67
N ILE A 193 16.69 0.63 -10.99
CA ILE A 193 17.83 1.45 -10.54
C ILE A 193 17.80 1.61 -9.02
N LEU A 194 16.61 1.75 -8.43
CA LEU A 194 16.41 1.88 -6.98
C LEU A 194 16.47 0.54 -6.23
N GLY A 195 16.72 -0.58 -6.92
CA GLY A 195 16.75 -1.91 -6.30
C GLY A 195 15.40 -2.40 -5.76
N GLN A 196 14.28 -1.80 -6.20
CA GLN A 196 12.93 -2.10 -5.72
C GLN A 196 12.27 -3.27 -6.47
N LYS A 197 12.98 -3.88 -7.43
CA LYS A 197 12.57 -5.11 -8.10
C LYS A 197 13.16 -6.34 -7.38
N ASP A 198 12.81 -6.49 -6.11
CA ASP A 198 13.19 -7.62 -5.26
C ASP A 198 12.07 -8.67 -5.15
N ASP A 199 12.37 -9.81 -4.52
CA ASP A 199 11.43 -10.93 -4.41
C ASP A 199 10.20 -10.55 -3.57
N GLY A 200 10.35 -9.71 -2.55
CA GLY A 200 9.24 -9.23 -1.75
C GLY A 200 8.29 -8.33 -2.52
N THR A 201 8.82 -7.41 -3.34
CA THR A 201 7.99 -6.56 -4.21
C THR A 201 7.34 -7.40 -5.31
N TYR A 202 8.08 -8.33 -5.92
CA TYR A 202 7.52 -9.26 -6.90
C TYR A 202 6.34 -10.04 -6.31
N SER A 203 6.48 -10.52 -5.07
CA SER A 203 5.45 -11.28 -4.35
C SER A 203 4.16 -10.48 -4.17
N LEU A 204 4.25 -9.16 -4.03
CA LEU A 204 3.08 -8.30 -3.80
C LEU A 204 2.34 -7.90 -5.08
N GLN A 205 2.82 -8.28 -6.27
CA GLN A 205 2.05 -8.08 -7.50
C GLN A 205 0.70 -8.79 -7.43
N ILE A 206 -0.35 -8.17 -7.98
CA ILE A 206 -1.73 -8.68 -7.94
C ILE A 206 -1.81 -10.11 -8.50
N GLY A 207 -1.12 -10.38 -9.62
CA GLY A 207 -1.05 -11.70 -10.22
C GLY A 207 -0.42 -12.74 -9.29
N GLU A 208 0.75 -12.44 -8.69
CA GLU A 208 1.41 -13.39 -7.78
C GLU A 208 0.55 -13.64 -6.53
N MET A 209 -0.12 -12.61 -6.01
CA MET A 209 -1.03 -12.78 -4.88
C MET A 209 -2.29 -13.56 -5.26
N ALA A 210 -2.82 -13.44 -6.48
CA ALA A 210 -3.92 -14.29 -6.94
C ALA A 210 -3.53 -15.78 -6.98
N LYS A 211 -2.29 -16.07 -7.42
CA LYS A 211 -1.73 -17.43 -7.32
C LYS A 211 -1.59 -17.86 -5.85
N PHE A 212 -1.03 -17.02 -4.99
CA PHE A 212 -0.91 -17.31 -3.56
C PHE A 212 -2.26 -17.62 -2.90
N ARG A 213 -3.29 -16.80 -3.14
CA ARG A 213 -4.67 -17.04 -2.68
C ARG A 213 -5.18 -18.39 -3.16
N SER A 214 -4.96 -18.74 -4.44
CA SER A 214 -5.44 -20.02 -4.99
C SER A 214 -4.81 -21.24 -4.32
N THR A 215 -3.59 -21.11 -3.79
CA THR A 215 -2.90 -22.15 -3.00
C THR A 215 -3.36 -22.16 -1.54
N ILE A 216 -3.42 -20.99 -0.91
CA ILE A 216 -3.57 -20.86 0.55
C ILE A 216 -5.03 -20.96 0.98
N ASP A 217 -5.94 -20.27 0.29
CA ASP A 217 -7.34 -20.15 0.72
C ASP A 217 -8.08 -21.50 0.62
N ASN A 218 -7.63 -22.38 -0.28
CA ASN A 218 -8.16 -23.72 -0.48
C ASN A 218 -7.53 -24.77 0.44
N ASN A 219 -6.43 -24.44 1.13
CA ASN A 219 -5.78 -25.36 2.05
C ASN A 219 -6.58 -25.42 3.37
N PRO A 220 -7.00 -26.61 3.85
CA PRO A 220 -7.72 -26.74 5.13
C PRO A 220 -7.00 -26.11 6.32
N ALA A 221 -5.65 -26.03 6.28
CA ALA A 221 -4.85 -25.39 7.32
C ALA A 221 -5.12 -23.89 7.48
N ALA A 222 -5.63 -23.20 6.45
CA ALA A 222 -6.00 -21.78 6.53
C ALA A 222 -7.07 -21.50 7.61
N LYS A 223 -7.86 -22.51 8.00
CA LYS A 223 -8.93 -22.40 8.99
C LYS A 223 -8.52 -22.86 10.41
N LEU A 224 -7.29 -23.34 10.59
CA LEU A 224 -6.79 -23.82 11.90
C LEU A 224 -6.45 -22.68 12.86
N ASN A 225 -6.13 -21.51 12.33
CA ASN A 225 -5.95 -20.27 13.09
C ASN A 225 -7.08 -19.28 12.79
N ARG A 226 -7.27 -18.29 13.66
CA ARG A 226 -8.22 -17.18 13.42
C ARG A 226 -7.45 -15.94 13.01
N TYR A 227 -7.89 -15.36 11.90
CA TYR A 227 -7.33 -14.13 11.35
C TYR A 227 -8.28 -12.97 11.60
N TYR A 228 -7.71 -11.85 12.01
CA TYR A 228 -8.39 -10.58 12.12
C TYR A 228 -7.63 -9.55 11.28
N THR A 229 -8.35 -8.72 10.54
CA THR A 229 -7.72 -7.70 9.69
C THR A 229 -8.16 -6.30 10.09
N ALA A 230 -7.25 -5.34 10.00
CA ALA A 230 -7.54 -3.92 10.18
C ALA A 230 -6.79 -3.12 9.11
N THR A 231 -7.38 -2.03 8.64
CA THR A 231 -6.77 -1.17 7.61
C THR A 231 -7.15 0.29 7.80
N GLY A 232 -6.46 1.17 7.07
CA GLY A 232 -6.69 2.60 7.04
C GLY A 232 -7.06 3.08 5.64
N THR A 233 -7.41 4.36 5.51
CA THR A 233 -7.62 4.98 4.18
C THR A 233 -7.05 6.41 4.08
N SER A 234 -6.12 6.79 4.95
CA SER A 234 -5.38 8.05 4.84
C SER A 234 -4.19 7.86 3.91
N TRP A 235 -3.87 8.84 3.08
CA TRP A 235 -2.69 8.81 2.22
C TRP A 235 -1.43 9.40 2.89
N GLY A 236 -1.48 9.60 4.21
CA GLY A 236 -0.40 10.20 4.98
C GLY A 236 -0.21 11.70 4.75
N PRO A 237 0.93 12.27 5.17
CA PRO A 237 1.20 13.70 5.04
C PRO A 237 1.16 14.17 3.58
N THR A 238 0.66 15.38 3.35
CA THR A 238 0.58 15.95 1.98
C THR A 238 1.97 16.05 1.36
N PHE A 239 2.10 15.65 0.09
CA PHE A 239 3.35 15.62 -0.68
C PHE A 239 4.41 14.62 -0.19
N SER A 240 4.07 13.71 0.72
CA SER A 240 4.90 12.56 1.09
C SER A 240 4.89 11.46 0.01
N ALA A 241 5.79 10.48 0.12
CA ALA A 241 5.77 9.30 -0.74
C ALA A 241 4.49 8.46 -0.55
N LEU A 242 3.92 8.40 0.66
CA LEU A 242 2.60 7.79 0.89
C LEU A 242 1.50 8.54 0.13
N SER A 243 1.57 9.87 0.08
CA SER A 243 0.55 10.64 -0.66
C SER A 243 0.66 10.44 -2.17
N MET A 244 1.87 10.24 -2.70
CA MET A 244 2.10 9.86 -4.09
C MET A 244 1.58 8.44 -4.38
N GLY A 245 1.87 7.49 -3.49
CA GLY A 245 1.33 6.14 -3.58
C GLY A 245 -0.20 6.15 -3.52
N GLY A 246 -0.78 6.92 -2.60
CA GLY A 246 -2.22 7.05 -2.46
C GLY A 246 -2.90 7.73 -3.65
N LEU A 247 -2.24 8.71 -4.27
CA LEU A 247 -2.66 9.30 -5.54
C LEU A 247 -2.77 8.21 -6.61
N TYR A 248 -1.70 7.44 -6.83
CA TYR A 248 -1.70 6.35 -7.82
C TYR A 248 -2.81 5.31 -7.53
N LEU A 249 -2.88 4.85 -6.27
CA LEU A 249 -3.83 3.83 -5.83
C LEU A 249 -5.29 4.29 -5.84
N SER A 250 -5.56 5.59 -5.85
CA SER A 250 -6.93 6.13 -5.84
C SER A 250 -7.78 5.66 -7.01
N SER A 251 -7.14 5.36 -8.15
CA SER A 251 -7.80 4.80 -9.33
C SER A 251 -8.22 3.34 -9.18
N TYR A 252 -7.73 2.67 -8.14
CA TYR A 252 -8.02 1.28 -7.75
C TYR A 252 -8.88 1.20 -6.47
N GLY A 253 -9.38 2.34 -5.97
CA GLY A 253 -10.24 2.45 -4.78
C GLY A 253 -9.57 3.10 -3.57
N SER A 254 -10.31 3.19 -2.46
CA SER A 254 -9.81 3.67 -1.17
C SER A 254 -8.55 2.92 -0.75
N ASN A 255 -7.58 3.63 -0.17
CA ASN A 255 -6.27 3.09 0.14
C ASN A 255 -5.57 3.89 1.25
N ASP A 256 -4.54 3.30 1.85
CA ASP A 256 -3.75 3.86 2.95
C ASP A 256 -2.41 4.48 2.52
N GLY A 257 -2.24 4.73 1.22
CA GLY A 257 -0.99 5.18 0.61
C GLY A 257 -0.13 4.07 0.01
N LEU A 258 -0.27 2.80 0.43
CA LEU A 258 0.47 1.67 -0.15
C LEU A 258 -0.39 0.46 -0.52
N VAL A 259 -1.56 0.30 0.11
CA VAL A 259 -2.45 -0.84 -0.04
C VAL A 259 -3.89 -0.34 -0.18
N ASN A 260 -4.62 -0.85 -1.17
CA ASN A 260 -6.06 -0.61 -1.28
C ASN A 260 -6.83 -1.37 -0.19
N GLU A 261 -7.89 -0.74 0.33
CA GLU A 261 -8.72 -1.28 1.43
C GLU A 261 -9.25 -2.68 1.12
N TRP A 262 -9.69 -2.92 -0.12
CA TRP A 262 -10.20 -4.22 -0.55
C TRP A 262 -9.14 -5.32 -0.47
N SER A 263 -7.86 -4.98 -0.68
CA SER A 263 -6.74 -5.92 -0.60
C SER A 263 -6.38 -6.25 0.86
N ALA A 264 -6.69 -5.35 1.80
CA ALA A 264 -6.43 -5.55 3.22
C ALA A 264 -7.46 -6.46 3.93
N LYS A 265 -8.53 -6.86 3.24
CA LYS A 265 -9.54 -7.78 3.76
C LYS A 265 -9.18 -9.22 3.38
N LEU A 266 -9.52 -10.16 4.27
CA LEU A 266 -9.26 -11.58 4.08
C LEU A 266 -10.57 -12.36 4.21
N SER A 267 -10.93 -13.12 3.18
CA SER A 267 -12.26 -13.75 3.04
C SER A 267 -12.64 -14.71 4.18
N TYR A 268 -11.66 -15.42 4.74
CA TYR A 268 -11.83 -16.34 5.86
C TYR A 268 -11.41 -15.75 7.22
N GLY A 269 -11.07 -14.46 7.25
CA GLY A 269 -10.79 -13.69 8.46
C GLY A 269 -11.98 -12.86 8.91
N THR A 270 -11.86 -12.25 10.08
CA THR A 270 -12.81 -11.23 10.58
C THR A 270 -12.19 -9.85 10.41
N HIS A 271 -12.77 -9.01 9.56
CA HIS A 271 -12.34 -7.63 9.44
C HIS A 271 -12.83 -6.83 10.66
N LEU A 272 -11.90 -6.26 11.43
CA LEU A 272 -12.20 -5.51 12.64
C LEU A 272 -12.62 -4.08 12.33
N PHE A 273 -11.88 -3.39 11.44
CA PHE A 273 -12.18 -2.02 11.06
C PHE A 273 -11.35 -1.52 9.86
N THR A 274 -11.95 -0.54 9.17
CA THR A 274 -11.29 0.44 8.32
C THR A 274 -11.37 1.80 9.02
N ASP A 275 -10.27 2.55 9.11
CA ASP A 275 -10.26 3.88 9.74
C ASP A 275 -9.57 4.94 8.87
N SER A 276 -10.32 5.95 8.45
CA SER A 276 -9.82 7.00 7.55
C SER A 276 -8.71 7.88 8.12
N ARG A 277 -8.43 7.79 9.42
CA ARG A 277 -7.33 8.53 10.06
C ARG A 277 -5.99 7.82 9.90
N PHE A 278 -6.00 6.54 9.58
CA PHE A 278 -4.79 5.74 9.53
C PHE A 278 -4.26 5.61 8.10
N ASP A 279 -2.97 5.88 7.96
CA ASP A 279 -2.19 5.59 6.77
C ASP A 279 -1.38 4.31 7.02
N HIS A 280 -0.64 3.87 6.00
CA HIS A 280 0.11 2.62 6.08
C HIS A 280 1.17 2.61 7.18
N ASP A 281 1.64 3.78 7.63
CA ASP A 281 2.74 3.91 8.60
C ASP A 281 2.22 4.06 10.04
N ASN A 282 1.18 4.85 10.31
CA ASN A 282 0.66 4.99 11.67
C ASN A 282 -0.25 3.85 12.13
N ILE A 283 -0.78 3.02 11.21
CA ILE A 283 -1.67 1.92 11.60
C ILE A 283 -0.99 0.88 12.49
N ARG A 284 0.34 0.76 12.43
CA ARG A 284 1.13 -0.14 13.29
C ARG A 284 1.39 0.43 14.69
N LYS A 285 0.97 1.67 15.00
CA LYS A 285 1.16 2.30 16.31
C LYS A 285 0.22 1.74 17.37
N GLY A 286 0.73 1.53 18.59
CA GLY A 286 -0.05 1.08 19.75
C GLY A 286 -1.18 2.04 20.09
N SER A 287 -0.88 3.34 20.17
CA SER A 287 -1.87 4.40 20.41
C SER A 287 -2.95 4.49 19.33
N ALA A 288 -2.66 4.02 18.11
CA ALA A 288 -3.63 4.01 17.03
C ALA A 288 -4.60 2.82 17.14
N VAL A 289 -4.09 1.60 17.38
CA VAL A 289 -4.88 0.38 17.20
C VAL A 289 -4.96 -0.57 18.39
N PHE A 290 -4.04 -0.50 19.36
CA PHE A 290 -3.88 -1.56 20.36
C PHE A 290 -5.17 -1.83 21.16
N ALA A 291 -5.84 -0.78 21.63
CA ALA A 291 -7.09 -0.90 22.38
C ALA A 291 -8.22 -1.63 21.61
N ARG A 292 -8.18 -1.61 20.27
CA ARG A 292 -9.18 -2.25 19.40
C ARG A 292 -8.82 -3.70 19.07
N ILE A 293 -7.55 -4.09 19.18
CA ILE A 293 -7.06 -5.44 18.86
C ILE A 293 -6.78 -6.29 20.11
N GLU A 294 -6.47 -5.66 21.25
CA GLU A 294 -6.17 -6.34 22.53
C GLU A 294 -7.23 -7.36 22.97
N PRO A 295 -8.55 -7.08 22.84
CA PRO A 295 -9.58 -8.05 23.23
C PRO A 295 -9.44 -9.41 22.51
N TYR A 296 -8.92 -9.40 21.28
CA TYR A 296 -8.69 -10.60 20.49
C TYR A 296 -7.38 -11.31 20.86
N LEU A 297 -6.43 -10.60 21.48
CA LEU A 297 -5.11 -11.12 21.87
C LEU A 297 -5.09 -11.79 23.25
N ARG A 298 -6.14 -11.68 24.06
CA ARG A 298 -6.19 -12.23 25.44
C ARG A 298 -6.07 -13.74 25.56
N THR A 299 -6.42 -14.49 24.49
CA THR A 299 -6.39 -15.95 24.49
C THR A 299 -5.84 -16.49 23.17
N THR A 300 -5.29 -17.70 23.20
CA THR A 300 -4.96 -18.49 22.00
C THR A 300 -6.10 -19.41 21.56
N ASN A 301 -7.16 -19.51 22.38
CA ASN A 301 -8.32 -20.33 22.08
C ASN A 301 -8.95 -19.87 20.76
N VAL A 302 -8.89 -20.77 19.79
CA VAL A 302 -9.66 -20.71 18.56
C VAL A 302 -10.95 -21.45 18.82
N GLY A 303 -12.03 -20.72 19.13
CA GLY A 303 -13.34 -21.34 19.34
C GLY A 303 -13.69 -22.25 18.15
N LEU A 304 -14.45 -23.33 18.41
CA LEU A 304 -15.11 -24.11 17.36
C LEU A 304 -15.75 -23.13 16.39
N PRO A 305 -15.63 -23.31 15.06
CA PRO A 305 -16.26 -22.42 14.12
C PRO A 305 -17.76 -22.39 14.46
N ALA A 306 -18.25 -21.27 14.98
CA ALA A 306 -19.63 -20.93 14.75
C ALA A 306 -19.79 -21.06 13.24
N LEU A 307 -20.73 -21.92 12.79
CA LEU A 307 -21.17 -21.96 11.41
C LEU A 307 -21.29 -20.50 10.98
N VAL A 308 -20.33 -20.07 10.15
CA VAL A 308 -20.09 -18.65 9.94
C VAL A 308 -21.39 -18.09 9.40
N ALA A 309 -22.04 -17.23 10.19
CA ALA A 309 -23.18 -16.46 9.74
C ALA A 309 -22.80 -15.87 8.38
N SER A 310 -23.64 -16.09 7.38
CA SER A 310 -23.35 -15.73 5.99
C SER A 310 -22.67 -14.37 5.95
N SER A 311 -21.46 -14.32 5.39
CA SER A 311 -20.77 -13.07 5.11
C SER A 311 -21.62 -12.26 4.13
N THR A 312 -22.57 -11.48 4.64
CA THR A 312 -23.20 -10.43 3.88
C THR A 312 -22.16 -9.35 3.60
N SER A 313 -21.99 -9.05 2.31
CA SER A 313 -21.33 -7.90 1.68
C SER A 313 -19.80 -7.83 1.87
N SER A 314 -18.95 -7.84 0.85
CA SER A 314 -19.10 -7.69 -0.60
C SER A 314 -18.01 -8.55 -1.24
N ASN A 315 -18.34 -9.76 -1.69
CA ASN A 315 -17.53 -10.43 -2.70
C ASN A 315 -17.73 -9.66 -4.01
N GLU A 316 -17.14 -8.47 -4.12
CA GLU A 316 -16.68 -8.04 -5.44
C GLU A 316 -15.88 -9.21 -5.98
N ASN A 317 -16.17 -9.63 -7.20
CA ASN A 317 -15.52 -10.79 -7.78
C ASN A 317 -14.02 -10.44 -7.93
N LEU A 318 -13.21 -10.75 -6.91
CA LEU A 318 -11.77 -10.45 -6.84
C LEU A 318 -11.00 -11.19 -7.95
N GLU A 319 -11.59 -12.23 -8.54
CA GLU A 319 -11.08 -12.84 -9.76
C GLU A 319 -11.08 -11.85 -10.92
N GLN A 320 -11.99 -10.87 -10.92
CA GLN A 320 -12.17 -9.84 -11.94
C GLN A 320 -12.10 -8.44 -11.29
N LEU A 321 -11.00 -8.15 -10.59
CA LEU A 321 -10.72 -6.79 -10.10
C LEU A 321 -10.77 -5.79 -11.26
N ASN A 322 -11.86 -5.04 -11.35
CA ASN A 322 -11.99 -3.99 -12.34
C ASN A 322 -10.96 -2.91 -12.02
N THR A 323 -10.12 -2.60 -12.99
CA THR A 323 -9.14 -1.52 -12.86
C THR A 323 -9.64 -0.31 -13.60
N THR A 324 -9.73 0.81 -12.92
CA THR A 324 -9.99 2.09 -13.56
C THR A 324 -8.73 2.93 -13.51
N SER A 325 -8.54 3.84 -14.45
CA SER A 325 -7.47 4.82 -14.37
C SER A 325 -7.88 6.12 -15.02
N ASN A 326 -7.78 7.20 -14.27
CA ASN A 326 -7.81 8.54 -14.81
C ASN A 326 -6.41 9.18 -14.82
N GLN A 327 -5.38 8.35 -14.83
CA GLN A 327 -3.98 8.76 -14.72
C GLN A 327 -3.25 8.66 -16.04
N ASN A 328 -2.19 9.46 -16.19
CA ASN A 328 -1.11 9.15 -17.13
C ASN A 328 0.13 8.73 -16.37
N ILE A 329 0.71 7.63 -16.83
CA ILE A 329 1.92 7.05 -16.29
C ILE A 329 2.91 7.03 -17.44
N LEU A 330 4.03 7.72 -17.28
CA LEU A 330 5.09 7.78 -18.27
C LEU A 330 6.41 7.52 -17.56
N GLY A 331 7.38 6.94 -18.25
CA GLY A 331 8.68 6.70 -17.64
C GLY A 331 9.73 6.26 -18.65
N GLY A 332 10.91 5.99 -18.15
CA GLY A 332 12.03 5.54 -18.97
C GLY A 332 13.36 6.07 -18.45
N GLU A 333 14.41 5.81 -19.21
CA GLU A 333 15.75 6.25 -18.89
C GLU A 333 15.93 7.76 -19.08
N LEU A 334 16.81 8.35 -18.27
CA LEU A 334 17.33 9.70 -18.45
C LEU A 334 18.82 9.62 -18.78
N PRO A 335 19.19 9.85 -20.05
CA PRO A 335 20.58 10.00 -20.44
C PRO A 335 21.19 11.25 -19.80
N GLN A 336 22.49 11.18 -19.50
CA GLN A 336 23.21 12.26 -18.87
C GLN A 336 23.26 13.51 -19.76
N ASN A 337 22.94 14.68 -19.19
CA ASN A 337 22.99 16.00 -19.83
C ASN A 337 22.16 16.11 -21.13
N GLN A 338 21.13 15.27 -21.27
CA GLN A 338 20.20 15.32 -22.39
C GLN A 338 18.79 15.64 -21.88
N TRP A 339 18.15 16.62 -22.53
CA TRP A 339 16.73 16.89 -22.29
C TRP A 339 15.87 15.78 -22.90
N ILE A 340 15.07 15.14 -22.06
CA ILE A 340 13.98 14.25 -22.45
C ILE A 340 12.67 15.02 -22.28
N GLU A 341 11.84 15.05 -23.33
CA GLU A 341 10.52 15.68 -23.32
C GLU A 341 9.43 14.60 -23.41
N GLN A 342 8.44 14.71 -22.53
CA GLN A 342 7.22 13.90 -22.54
C GLN A 342 5.98 14.78 -22.51
N SER A 343 4.86 14.26 -22.99
CA SER A 343 3.59 15.02 -23.03
C SER A 343 2.47 14.30 -22.28
N ILE A 344 1.74 15.05 -21.45
CA ILE A 344 0.46 14.62 -20.86
C ILE A 344 -0.66 15.50 -21.40
N SER A 345 -1.85 14.92 -21.62
CA SER A 345 -3.01 15.66 -22.13
C SER A 345 -4.04 15.87 -21.03
N VAL A 346 -4.46 17.13 -20.87
CA VAL A 346 -5.56 17.54 -20.01
C VAL A 346 -6.77 17.80 -20.90
N ASP A 347 -7.76 16.92 -20.83
CA ASP A 347 -8.95 16.95 -21.67
C ASP A 347 -10.07 17.82 -21.09
N LYS A 348 -10.05 18.08 -19.78
CA LYS A 348 -10.98 18.96 -19.08
C LYS A 348 -10.28 19.73 -17.97
N LYS A 349 -10.72 20.95 -17.72
CA LYS A 349 -10.23 21.77 -16.61
C LYS A 349 -10.58 21.10 -15.29
N ALA A 350 -9.56 20.72 -14.52
CA ALA A 350 -9.70 20.07 -13.22
C ALA A 350 -8.52 20.45 -12.31
N GLU A 351 -8.69 20.22 -11.02
CA GLU A 351 -7.53 20.09 -10.13
C GLU A 351 -6.67 18.91 -10.61
N GLY A 352 -5.36 19.08 -10.57
CA GLY A 352 -4.45 18.02 -10.97
C GLY A 352 -3.15 18.05 -10.20
N ILE A 353 -2.61 16.86 -10.02
CA ILE A 353 -1.32 16.63 -9.38
C ILE A 353 -0.45 15.89 -10.38
N VAL A 354 0.78 16.36 -10.53
CA VAL A 354 1.81 15.71 -11.34
C VAL A 354 3.02 15.45 -10.45
N SER A 355 3.31 14.19 -10.20
CA SER A 355 4.50 13.76 -9.47
C SER A 355 5.52 13.21 -10.46
N VAL A 356 6.73 13.74 -10.41
CA VAL A 356 7.89 13.27 -11.18
C VAL A 356 8.87 12.65 -10.19
N LEU A 357 9.10 11.35 -10.33
CA LEU A 357 10.05 10.59 -9.54
C LEU A 357 11.31 10.37 -10.36
N THR A 358 12.48 10.53 -9.75
CA THR A 358 13.80 10.30 -10.37
C THR A 358 14.72 9.56 -9.42
N ALA A 359 15.73 8.86 -9.94
CA ALA A 359 16.69 8.17 -9.08
C ALA A 359 17.61 9.18 -8.38
N SER A 360 18.03 10.23 -9.08
CA SER A 360 18.88 11.28 -8.52
C SER A 360 18.10 12.56 -8.19
N SER A 361 18.57 13.29 -7.17
CA SER A 361 17.88 14.48 -6.65
C SER A 361 18.16 15.77 -7.43
N ASP A 362 19.21 15.75 -8.25
CA ASP A 362 19.72 16.87 -9.03
C ASP A 362 19.17 16.94 -10.46
N VAL A 363 18.18 16.10 -10.81
CA VAL A 363 17.46 16.18 -12.09
C VAL A 363 16.75 17.51 -12.21
N GLU A 364 16.97 18.18 -13.35
CA GLU A 364 16.26 19.40 -13.72
C GLU A 364 14.92 19.03 -14.34
N VAL A 365 13.83 19.48 -13.74
CA VAL A 365 12.46 19.25 -14.21
C VAL A 365 11.81 20.58 -14.58
N GLN A 366 11.20 20.62 -15.76
CA GLN A 366 10.37 21.74 -16.22
C GLN A 366 9.04 21.22 -16.75
N MET A 367 7.94 21.74 -16.22
CA MET A 367 6.62 21.59 -16.81
C MET A 367 6.26 22.82 -17.63
N VAL A 368 5.82 22.64 -18.87
CA VAL A 368 5.37 23.71 -19.76
C VAL A 368 3.87 23.54 -20.01
N SER A 369 3.11 24.54 -19.61
CA SER A 369 1.66 24.61 -19.87
C SER A 369 1.34 24.78 -21.36
N PRO A 370 0.10 24.50 -21.79
CA PRO A 370 -0.37 24.76 -23.15
C PRO A 370 -0.14 26.20 -23.64
N LYS A 371 -0.14 27.18 -22.73
CA LYS A 371 0.13 28.59 -23.04
C LYS A 371 1.61 28.99 -22.98
N GLY A 372 2.51 28.04 -22.73
CA GLY A 372 3.95 28.28 -22.68
C GLY A 372 4.49 28.75 -21.33
N LYS A 373 3.67 28.87 -20.27
CA LYS A 373 4.18 29.13 -18.92
C LYS A 373 4.98 27.93 -18.42
N ILE A 374 6.19 28.20 -17.91
CA ILE A 374 7.13 27.21 -17.37
C ILE A 374 7.03 27.17 -15.84
N TYR A 375 7.00 25.96 -15.29
CA TYR A 375 7.13 25.64 -13.87
C TYR A 375 8.38 24.77 -13.70
N ALA A 376 9.31 25.17 -12.84
CA ALA A 376 10.59 24.49 -12.63
C ALA A 376 10.64 23.78 -11.27
N ASN A 377 11.75 23.12 -10.96
CA ASN A 377 11.98 22.46 -9.66
C ASN A 377 11.55 23.27 -8.43
N LYS A 378 11.77 24.59 -8.43
CA LYS A 378 11.40 25.50 -7.33
C LYS A 378 9.89 25.65 -7.11
N ASP A 379 9.09 25.31 -8.11
CA ASP A 379 7.63 25.41 -8.09
C ASP A 379 6.98 24.08 -7.68
N SER A 380 7.79 23.11 -7.20
CA SER A 380 7.36 21.78 -6.75
C SER A 380 7.66 21.57 -5.27
N ALA A 381 6.82 20.78 -4.60
CA ALA A 381 7.20 20.15 -3.33
C ALA A 381 8.17 19.00 -3.61
N ILE A 382 9.17 18.81 -2.74
CA ILE A 382 10.17 17.74 -2.85
C ILE A 382 10.12 16.85 -1.60
N THR A 383 10.18 15.54 -1.82
CA THR A 383 10.40 14.53 -0.77
C THR A 383 11.25 13.40 -1.35
N THR A 384 11.70 12.50 -0.48
CA THR A 384 12.32 11.23 -0.86
C THR A 384 11.36 10.08 -0.57
N GLY A 385 11.42 9.01 -1.37
CA GLY A 385 10.79 7.73 -1.05
C GLY A 385 11.53 7.06 0.10
N GLU A 386 10.85 6.79 1.22
CA GLU A 386 11.46 6.23 2.42
C GLU A 386 10.65 5.02 2.94
N GLY A 387 11.24 4.26 3.87
CA GLY A 387 10.63 3.09 4.51
C GLY A 387 10.05 2.09 3.50
N GLU A 388 8.78 1.74 3.67
CA GLU A 388 8.08 0.75 2.84
C GLU A 388 7.63 1.27 1.46
N SER A 389 8.05 2.47 1.03
CA SER A 389 7.77 2.95 -0.34
C SER A 389 8.22 1.94 -1.41
N PHE A 390 7.39 1.72 -2.43
CA PHE A 390 7.72 0.89 -3.61
C PHE A 390 8.75 1.54 -4.55
N PHE A 391 9.08 2.82 -4.31
CA PHE A 391 10.15 3.58 -4.95
C PHE A 391 11.05 4.19 -3.87
N ASN A 392 11.42 3.41 -2.86
CA ASN A 392 12.37 3.82 -1.82
C ASN A 392 13.68 4.31 -2.48
N GLY A 393 14.20 5.44 -2.02
CA GLY A 393 15.35 6.13 -2.59
C GLY A 393 15.03 7.13 -3.72
N ALA A 394 13.84 7.10 -4.32
CA ALA A 394 13.47 8.06 -5.36
C ALA A 394 13.36 9.48 -4.81
N THR A 395 13.84 10.47 -5.56
CA THR A 395 13.44 11.86 -5.35
C THR A 395 12.08 12.08 -6.01
N ILE A 396 11.11 12.62 -5.27
CA ILE A 396 9.74 12.85 -5.72
C ILE A 396 9.48 14.34 -5.74
N ARG A 397 9.27 14.91 -6.94
CA ARG A 397 8.85 16.29 -7.14
C ARG A 397 7.37 16.34 -7.49
N THR A 398 6.57 17.01 -6.67
CA THR A 398 5.12 17.10 -6.87
C THR A 398 4.70 18.51 -7.20
N PHE A 399 4.07 18.67 -8.36
CA PHE A 399 3.45 19.90 -8.82
C PHE A 399 1.94 19.80 -8.61
N LYS A 400 1.37 20.79 -7.92
CA LYS A 400 -0.08 20.89 -7.69
C LYS A 400 -0.63 22.08 -8.45
N PHE A 401 -1.74 21.85 -9.15
CA PHE A 401 -2.46 22.89 -9.88
C PHE A 401 -3.93 22.89 -9.47
N ASP A 402 -4.41 24.04 -9.00
CA ASP A 402 -5.84 24.18 -8.66
C ASP A 402 -6.73 24.06 -9.91
N LYS A 403 -6.20 24.47 -11.07
CA LYS A 403 -6.88 24.40 -12.37
C LYS A 403 -5.85 24.14 -13.46
N LEU A 404 -5.66 22.88 -13.84
CA LEU A 404 -4.89 22.54 -15.02
C LEU A 404 -5.54 23.13 -16.27
N GLU A 405 -4.72 23.71 -17.14
CA GLU A 405 -5.15 24.22 -18.43
C GLU A 405 -5.42 23.04 -19.38
N VAL A 406 -6.53 23.11 -20.11
CA VAL A 406 -6.89 22.12 -21.14
C VAL A 406 -5.89 22.22 -22.29
N GLY A 407 -5.37 21.07 -22.70
CA GLY A 407 -4.37 20.96 -23.78
C GLY A 407 -3.20 20.06 -23.40
N GLU A 408 -2.17 20.12 -24.23
CA GLU A 408 -0.94 19.37 -24.03
C GLU A 408 -0.01 20.10 -23.06
N TRP A 409 0.41 19.41 -22.01
CA TRP A 409 1.47 19.82 -21.10
C TRP A 409 2.73 19.04 -21.41
N LYS A 410 3.86 19.76 -21.48
CA LYS A 410 5.18 19.15 -21.71
C LYS A 410 5.93 19.03 -20.40
N ILE A 411 6.59 17.90 -20.19
CA ILE A 411 7.45 17.63 -19.05
C ILE A 411 8.84 17.38 -19.60
N LYS A 412 9.75 18.30 -19.32
CA LYS A 412 11.14 18.23 -19.70
C LYS A 412 11.97 17.84 -18.49
N MET A 413 12.84 16.85 -18.68
CA MET A 413 13.71 16.32 -17.63
C MET A 413 15.13 16.20 -18.15
N MET A 414 16.12 16.57 -17.34
CA MET A 414 17.52 16.39 -17.67
C MET A 414 18.29 15.93 -16.43
N ALA A 415 18.83 14.72 -16.49
CA ALA A 415 19.70 14.20 -15.44
C ALA A 415 21.13 14.72 -15.60
N LYS A 416 21.79 15.01 -14.47
CA LYS A 416 23.22 15.39 -14.45
C LYS A 416 24.13 14.18 -14.29
N GLN A 417 23.58 13.10 -13.75
CA GLN A 417 24.26 11.84 -13.50
C GLN A 417 24.03 10.88 -14.68
N SER A 418 24.95 9.93 -14.86
CA SER A 418 24.74 8.81 -15.75
C SER A 418 23.89 7.74 -15.04
N LYS A 419 23.05 7.01 -15.80
CA LYS A 419 22.15 5.96 -15.29
C LYS A 419 21.08 6.48 -14.33
N ASP A 420 20.28 7.43 -14.80
CA ASP A 420 19.07 7.87 -14.11
C ASP A 420 17.84 7.41 -14.90
N ALA A 421 16.66 7.46 -14.27
CA ALA A 421 15.38 7.15 -14.87
C ALA A 421 14.31 8.02 -14.24
N TYR A 422 13.17 8.12 -14.91
CA TYR A 422 12.04 8.87 -14.40
C TYR A 422 10.75 8.05 -14.43
N LEU A 423 9.83 8.45 -13.56
CA LEU A 423 8.43 8.06 -13.58
C LEU A 423 7.60 9.33 -13.37
N VAL A 424 6.71 9.62 -14.30
CA VAL A 424 5.66 10.63 -14.13
C VAL A 424 4.36 9.90 -13.79
N VAL A 425 3.75 10.30 -12.69
CA VAL A 425 2.36 9.96 -12.36
C VAL A 425 1.57 11.25 -12.34
N SER A 426 0.58 11.35 -13.21
CA SER A 426 -0.37 12.46 -13.22
C SER A 426 -1.76 11.95 -13.00
N ASP A 427 -2.49 12.59 -12.10
CA ASP A 427 -3.88 12.30 -11.81
C ASP A 427 -4.71 13.56 -11.98
N TYR A 428 -5.84 13.39 -12.64
CA TYR A 428 -6.85 14.42 -12.77
C TYR A 428 -8.00 14.01 -11.87
N LYS A 429 -8.42 14.87 -10.94
CA LYS A 429 -9.56 14.58 -10.06
C LYS A 429 -10.89 14.57 -10.85
N ASN A 430 -11.14 13.49 -11.58
CA ASN A 430 -12.31 13.21 -12.40
C ASN A 430 -12.52 11.69 -12.45
N ASP A 431 -13.73 11.27 -12.82
CA ASP A 431 -14.03 9.85 -12.95
C ASP A 431 -13.22 9.18 -14.07
N ALA A 432 -12.79 7.95 -13.81
CA ALA A 432 -12.07 7.16 -14.79
C ALA A 432 -12.98 6.77 -15.97
N PRO A 433 -12.58 7.09 -17.21
CA PRO A 433 -13.41 6.89 -18.40
C PRO A 433 -13.39 5.47 -18.94
N PHE A 434 -12.43 4.65 -18.51
CA PHE A 434 -12.35 3.24 -18.91
C PHE A 434 -12.17 2.34 -17.70
N VAL A 435 -12.77 1.17 -17.80
CA VAL A 435 -12.68 0.08 -16.83
C VAL A 435 -12.07 -1.12 -17.53
N LEU A 436 -10.85 -1.48 -17.15
CA LEU A 436 -10.20 -2.72 -17.56
C LEU A 436 -10.74 -3.86 -16.70
N GLN A 437 -11.44 -4.78 -17.35
CA GLN A 437 -11.81 -6.07 -16.79
C GLN A 437 -10.82 -7.12 -17.31
N MET A 438 -9.88 -7.50 -16.47
CA MET A 438 -8.92 -8.56 -16.75
C MET A 438 -8.84 -9.45 -15.52
N PRO A 439 -8.96 -10.78 -15.62
CA PRO A 439 -8.83 -11.61 -14.45
C PRO A 439 -7.44 -11.51 -13.84
N THR A 440 -7.32 -11.68 -12.53
CA THR A 440 -6.02 -11.67 -11.83
C THR A 440 -5.24 -12.97 -12.04
N LYS A 441 -5.94 -14.03 -12.45
CA LYS A 441 -5.39 -15.34 -12.82
C LYS A 441 -6.11 -15.89 -14.06
N VAL A 442 -5.36 -16.37 -15.04
CA VAL A 442 -5.90 -16.91 -16.32
C VAL A 442 -5.10 -18.12 -16.80
N LYS A 443 -5.69 -18.92 -17.70
CA LYS A 443 -4.96 -19.98 -18.42
C LYS A 443 -4.24 -19.43 -19.64
N VAL A 444 -3.11 -20.03 -20.01
CA VAL A 444 -2.28 -19.60 -21.16
C VAL A 444 -3.04 -19.50 -22.48
N ASN A 445 -4.09 -20.30 -22.67
CA ASN A 445 -4.90 -20.32 -23.88
C ASN A 445 -6.10 -19.34 -23.86
N LYS A 446 -6.32 -18.61 -22.77
CA LYS A 446 -7.41 -17.63 -22.62
C LYS A 446 -7.01 -16.36 -21.84
N PRO A 447 -5.92 -15.66 -22.18
CA PRO A 447 -5.54 -14.42 -21.51
C PRO A 447 -6.33 -13.22 -22.07
N GLU A 448 -7.66 -13.29 -22.00
CA GLU A 448 -8.55 -12.27 -22.52
C GLU A 448 -8.71 -11.08 -21.56
N TYR A 449 -8.88 -9.89 -22.12
CA TYR A 449 -9.23 -8.69 -21.39
C TYR A 449 -10.39 -7.97 -22.07
N LYS A 450 -11.17 -7.23 -21.27
CA LYS A 450 -12.24 -6.37 -21.75
C LYS A 450 -12.04 -4.96 -21.24
N LEU A 451 -11.87 -4.00 -22.12
CA LEU A 451 -11.86 -2.59 -21.78
C LEU A 451 -13.27 -2.04 -22.01
N LYS A 452 -13.94 -1.61 -20.95
CA LYS A 452 -15.29 -1.03 -21.02
C LYS A 452 -15.22 0.47 -20.89
N LYS A 453 -15.98 1.17 -21.73
CA LYS A 453 -16.21 2.60 -21.55
C LYS A 453 -17.09 2.81 -20.32
N SER A 454 -16.66 3.65 -19.40
CA SER A 454 -17.43 4.03 -18.21
C SER A 454 -18.63 4.91 -18.61
N PRO A 455 -19.79 4.83 -17.94
CA PRO A 455 -20.93 5.71 -18.24
C PRO A 455 -20.62 7.21 -18.10
N VAL A 456 -19.64 7.54 -17.26
CA VAL A 456 -19.16 8.91 -17.00
C VAL A 456 -17.99 9.31 -17.90
N ALA A 457 -17.55 8.42 -18.80
CA ALA A 457 -16.50 8.72 -19.76
C ALA A 457 -16.94 9.86 -20.69
N PRO A 458 -16.02 10.78 -21.04
CA PRO A 458 -16.34 11.81 -22.02
C PRO A 458 -16.77 11.18 -23.34
N GLU A 459 -17.66 11.88 -24.05
CA GLU A 459 -17.92 11.58 -25.45
C GLU A 459 -16.61 11.74 -26.21
N MET A 460 -16.22 10.70 -26.95
CA MET A 460 -14.97 10.65 -27.70
C MET A 460 -15.29 10.87 -29.18
N LYS A 461 -14.32 11.39 -29.93
CA LYS A 461 -14.41 11.62 -31.37
C LYS A 461 -13.32 10.83 -32.09
N GLY A 462 -13.68 10.17 -33.20
CA GLY A 462 -12.77 9.36 -34.00
C GLY A 462 -12.53 7.98 -33.40
N ASP A 463 -11.37 7.38 -33.69
CA ASP A 463 -10.98 6.08 -33.14
C ASP A 463 -10.12 6.25 -31.88
N LEU A 464 -10.19 5.26 -30.99
CA LEU A 464 -9.29 5.10 -29.85
C LEU A 464 -8.09 4.26 -30.26
N SER A 465 -6.89 4.71 -29.94
CA SER A 465 -5.67 3.93 -30.08
C SER A 465 -5.29 3.35 -28.74
N ILE A 466 -5.18 2.03 -28.65
CA ILE A 466 -4.83 1.30 -27.44
C ILE A 466 -3.52 0.58 -27.71
N THR A 467 -2.44 1.00 -27.06
CA THR A 467 -1.16 0.27 -27.07
C THR A 467 -1.09 -0.60 -25.84
N VAL A 468 -0.98 -1.92 -26.05
CA VAL A 468 -0.81 -2.90 -24.98
C VAL A 468 0.63 -3.38 -24.97
N ARG A 469 1.29 -3.26 -23.82
CA ARG A 469 2.62 -3.79 -23.55
C ARG A 469 2.56 -4.83 -22.47
N VAL A 470 3.20 -5.96 -22.72
CA VAL A 470 3.28 -7.06 -21.78
C VAL A 470 4.74 -7.28 -21.40
N VAL A 471 5.01 -7.27 -20.10
CA VAL A 471 6.32 -7.44 -19.49
C VAL A 471 6.30 -8.71 -18.65
N ASN A 472 7.34 -9.55 -18.76
CA ASN A 472 7.44 -10.78 -17.97
C ASN A 472 8.08 -10.55 -16.58
N LYS A 473 8.24 -11.63 -15.81
CA LYS A 473 8.83 -11.57 -14.46
C LYS A 473 10.23 -10.96 -14.41
N GLU A 474 11.04 -11.11 -15.46
CA GLU A 474 12.38 -10.49 -15.53
C GLU A 474 12.32 -8.98 -15.81
N GLY A 475 11.15 -8.43 -16.14
CA GLY A 475 11.02 -7.05 -16.59
C GLY A 475 11.27 -6.85 -18.08
N LYS A 476 11.31 -7.92 -18.88
CA LYS A 476 11.52 -7.84 -20.32
C LYS A 476 10.18 -7.72 -21.05
N LEU A 477 10.11 -6.81 -22.01
CA LEU A 477 8.99 -6.71 -22.95
C LEU A 477 8.88 -8.01 -23.76
N VAL A 478 7.73 -8.69 -23.66
CA VAL A 478 7.44 -9.91 -24.41
C VAL A 478 6.53 -9.66 -25.60
N SER A 479 5.64 -8.66 -25.51
CA SER A 479 4.76 -8.28 -26.60
C SER A 479 4.40 -6.80 -26.51
N GLU A 480 4.33 -6.14 -27.66
CA GLU A 480 3.76 -4.82 -27.84
C GLU A 480 2.88 -4.82 -29.09
N PHE A 481 1.66 -4.33 -28.97
CA PHE A 481 0.77 -4.18 -30.12
C PHE A 481 -0.15 -2.99 -29.93
N ASN A 482 -0.55 -2.39 -31.05
CA ASN A 482 -1.50 -1.30 -31.10
C ASN A 482 -2.81 -1.77 -31.72
N GLU A 483 -3.93 -1.40 -31.11
CA GLU A 483 -5.27 -1.64 -31.63
C GLU A 483 -5.98 -0.31 -31.84
N LEU A 484 -6.52 -0.11 -33.05
CA LEU A 484 -7.45 0.97 -33.33
C LEU A 484 -8.86 0.46 -33.13
N GLN A 485 -9.62 1.13 -32.26
CA GLN A 485 -10.94 0.71 -31.87
C GLN A 485 -11.95 1.83 -32.13
N ASN A 486 -13.07 1.47 -32.76
CA ASN A 486 -14.14 2.43 -33.04
C ASN A 486 -14.79 2.91 -31.74
N VAL A 487 -14.88 4.22 -31.52
CA VAL A 487 -15.44 4.80 -30.28
C VAL A 487 -16.90 4.41 -29.99
N ASN A 488 -17.68 4.01 -31.01
CA ASN A 488 -19.07 3.60 -30.83
C ASN A 488 -19.21 2.24 -30.13
N THR A 489 -18.12 1.46 -30.00
CA THR A 489 -18.17 0.22 -29.23
C THR A 489 -17.98 0.54 -27.74
N ASN A 490 -18.94 0.12 -26.92
CA ASN A 490 -18.88 0.32 -25.46
C ASN A 490 -17.94 -0.67 -24.76
N THR A 491 -17.50 -1.72 -25.44
CA THR A 491 -16.63 -2.77 -24.90
C THR A 491 -15.66 -3.22 -25.97
N PHE A 492 -14.37 -3.08 -25.68
CA PHE A 492 -13.27 -3.57 -26.49
C PHE A 492 -12.78 -4.88 -25.88
N THR A 493 -12.68 -5.94 -26.69
CA THR A 493 -12.18 -7.24 -26.24
C THR A 493 -10.89 -7.54 -26.98
N GLY A 494 -9.87 -7.94 -26.24
CA GLY A 494 -8.59 -8.35 -26.79
C GLY A 494 -7.98 -9.50 -25.97
N ALA A 495 -6.82 -9.97 -26.39
CA ALA A 495 -6.06 -11.00 -25.69
C ALA A 495 -4.60 -10.61 -25.58
N LEU A 496 -3.94 -11.03 -24.49
CA LEU A 496 -2.50 -10.89 -24.37
C LEU A 496 -1.80 -11.80 -25.38
N LYS A 497 -0.75 -11.29 -26.02
CA LYS A 497 -0.01 -11.97 -27.09
C LYS A 497 1.34 -12.46 -26.58
N ASP A 498 1.88 -13.47 -27.26
CA ASP A 498 3.22 -14.04 -27.02
C ASP A 498 3.48 -14.58 -25.60
N ILE A 499 2.41 -15.05 -24.94
CA ILE A 499 2.49 -15.70 -23.62
C ILE A 499 2.89 -17.17 -23.80
N LYS A 500 4.19 -17.46 -23.60
CA LYS A 500 4.77 -18.78 -23.85
C LYS A 500 4.97 -19.64 -22.61
N GLN A 501 5.01 -19.04 -21.43
CA GLN A 501 5.34 -19.72 -20.18
C GLN A 501 4.37 -19.30 -19.06
N PRO A 502 4.14 -20.17 -18.07
CA PRO A 502 3.43 -19.77 -16.87
C PRO A 502 4.23 -18.77 -16.05
N GLY A 503 3.55 -17.84 -15.41
CA GLY A 503 4.19 -16.81 -14.60
C GLY A 503 3.35 -15.56 -14.48
N VAL A 504 3.87 -14.57 -13.75
CA VAL A 504 3.26 -13.25 -13.68
C VAL A 504 3.68 -12.43 -14.89
N TYR A 505 2.70 -11.78 -15.50
CA TYR A 505 2.89 -10.82 -16.57
C TYR A 505 2.29 -9.49 -16.17
N ASN A 506 3.08 -8.44 -16.31
CA ASN A 506 2.63 -7.07 -16.12
C ASN A 506 2.12 -6.50 -17.44
N VAL A 507 0.94 -5.90 -17.41
CA VAL A 507 0.26 -5.35 -18.58
C VAL A 507 0.12 -3.84 -18.40
N THR A 508 0.68 -3.09 -19.34
CA THR A 508 0.53 -1.63 -19.42
C THR A 508 -0.28 -1.30 -20.67
N MET A 509 -1.42 -0.62 -20.50
CA MET A 509 -2.29 -0.17 -21.58
C MET A 509 -2.29 1.35 -21.66
N ASP A 510 -1.75 1.91 -22.74
CA ASP A 510 -1.85 3.33 -23.05
C ASP A 510 -3.02 3.55 -24.01
N ILE A 511 -4.00 4.32 -23.57
CA ILE A 511 -5.22 4.64 -24.32
C ILE A 511 -5.12 6.09 -24.78
N LYS A 512 -5.17 6.33 -26.09
CA LYS A 512 -5.12 7.65 -26.71
C LYS A 512 -6.33 7.90 -27.60
N GLY A 513 -6.78 9.15 -27.66
CA GLY A 513 -7.87 9.56 -28.54
C GLY A 513 -8.13 11.06 -28.48
N MET A 514 -9.32 11.46 -28.94
CA MET A 514 -9.82 12.83 -28.79
C MET A 514 -11.18 12.82 -28.10
N ASN A 515 -11.43 13.80 -27.25
CA ASN A 515 -12.78 14.06 -26.77
C ASN A 515 -13.64 14.71 -27.88
N LYS A 516 -14.95 14.88 -27.64
CA LYS A 516 -15.87 15.48 -28.62
C LYS A 516 -15.48 16.89 -29.05
N GLU A 517 -14.83 17.64 -28.17
CA GLU A 517 -14.31 19.00 -28.43
C GLU A 517 -13.01 18.99 -29.26
N GLY A 518 -12.51 17.80 -29.65
CA GLY A 518 -11.29 17.64 -30.44
C GLY A 518 -10.00 17.88 -29.64
N LYS A 519 -10.05 17.77 -28.31
CA LYS A 519 -8.88 17.86 -27.44
C LYS A 519 -8.26 16.48 -27.23
N PRO A 520 -6.92 16.38 -27.21
CA PRO A 520 -6.24 15.12 -27.03
C PRO A 520 -6.54 14.54 -25.65
N TYR A 521 -6.59 13.22 -25.60
CA TYR A 521 -6.85 12.44 -24.41
C TYR A 521 -5.83 11.30 -24.35
N ASN A 522 -5.22 11.10 -23.19
CA ASN A 522 -4.35 9.97 -22.91
C ASN A 522 -4.57 9.46 -21.49
N ARG A 523 -4.61 8.13 -21.29
CA ARG A 523 -4.59 7.47 -19.97
C ARG A 523 -3.79 6.19 -20.02
N THR A 524 -3.23 5.81 -18.87
CA THR A 524 -2.48 4.57 -18.71
C THR A 524 -3.11 3.72 -17.63
N ILE A 525 -3.34 2.44 -17.93
CA ILE A 525 -3.76 1.42 -16.97
C ILE A 525 -2.62 0.42 -16.79
N VAL A 526 -2.29 0.07 -15.55
CA VAL A 526 -1.29 -0.93 -15.21
C VAL A 526 -1.94 -2.03 -14.37
N LYS A 527 -1.69 -3.29 -14.72
CA LYS A 527 -2.17 -4.43 -13.95
C LYS A 527 -1.32 -5.67 -14.23
N SER A 528 -1.07 -6.48 -13.22
CA SER A 528 -0.47 -7.81 -13.41
C SER A 528 -1.52 -8.93 -13.40
N VAL A 529 -1.18 -10.02 -14.07
CA VAL A 529 -1.97 -11.26 -14.13
C VAL A 529 -1.05 -12.46 -14.00
N TYR A 530 -1.47 -13.47 -13.24
CA TYR A 530 -0.81 -14.77 -13.25
C TYR A 530 -1.38 -15.65 -14.35
N VAL A 531 -0.51 -16.12 -15.23
CA VAL A 531 -0.85 -17.08 -16.29
C VAL A 531 -0.44 -18.48 -15.84
N GLU A 532 -1.41 -19.39 -15.75
CA GLU A 532 -1.19 -20.82 -15.48
C GLU A 532 -1.12 -21.64 -16.77
N LYS A 533 -0.59 -22.86 -16.68
CA LYS A 533 -0.44 -23.79 -17.81
C LYS A 533 -1.76 -24.13 -18.50
#